data_AF-A0AAW2IMP6-F1
#
_entry.id   AF-A0AAW2IMP6-F1
#
_cell.length_a   1.000
_cell.length_b   1.000
_cell.length_c   1.000
_cell.angle_alpha   90.00
_cell.angle_beta   90.00
_cell.angle_gamma   90.00
#
_symmetry.space_group_name_H-M   'P 1'
#
loop_
_entity.id
_entity.type
_entity.pdbx_description
1 polymer ?
#
loop_
_entity_poly.entity_id
_entity_poly.type
_entity_poly.pdbx_seq_one_letter_code
_entity_poly.pdbx_strand_id
1 'polypeptide(L)'
;METCGRIRISDPNPRWVMETMPLARVRGDMVLLPNGNILIINGASSGTAGWDLGRNPVLTPLIYRPNNPIGLRFEAQNLSSIPRMYHSTMILLRDGRILVSGSNPHAYYNFTGVDFPTALTMETFSPDYLDRRLVRVHPVIVSPASHYQIGYGQQLVINFKAQGRINRGLITVTIVAPPFTTHSFSMNQRLLVLTNSTGISASVTSLGGSNYQVRVMTPGSNTLAPPGYTFYLWFIEKFLVKAFGSRSSREKGFNYICN
;
A
#
# COMPACT_ATOMS: atom_id res chain seq x y z
N MET A 1 21.65 -5.75 -4.75
CA MET A 1 20.34 -6.40 -4.93
C MET A 1 19.42 -5.31 -5.45
N GLU A 2 18.94 -5.44 -6.68
CA GLU A 2 18.08 -4.43 -7.35
C GLU A 2 16.93 -5.10 -8.11
N THR A 3 16.48 -6.25 -7.63
CA THR A 3 15.48 -7.09 -8.29
C THR A 3 14.13 -6.94 -7.62
N CYS A 4 13.06 -6.93 -8.40
CA CYS A 4 11.70 -6.89 -7.89
C CYS A 4 10.84 -7.89 -8.66
N GLY A 5 10.43 -8.93 -7.96
CA GLY A 5 9.61 -10.01 -8.48
C GLY A 5 8.13 -9.76 -8.21
N ARG A 6 7.31 -10.03 -9.21
CA ARG A 6 5.85 -10.12 -9.11
C ARG A 6 5.40 -11.49 -9.57
N ILE A 7 4.55 -12.13 -8.79
CA ILE A 7 3.93 -13.41 -9.15
C ILE A 7 2.42 -13.29 -9.06
N ARG A 8 1.69 -13.88 -10.02
CA ARG A 8 0.24 -14.06 -9.90
C ARG A 8 -0.01 -15.44 -9.34
N ILE A 9 -0.42 -15.51 -8.08
CA ILE A 9 -0.62 -16.78 -7.37
C ILE A 9 -1.87 -17.54 -7.82
N SER A 10 -2.80 -16.87 -8.50
CA SER A 10 -4.01 -17.51 -9.04
C SER A 10 -3.85 -18.06 -10.46
N ASP A 11 -2.67 -17.94 -11.08
CA ASP A 11 -2.40 -18.61 -12.35
C ASP A 11 -2.18 -20.11 -12.11
N PRO A 12 -2.68 -21.02 -12.98
CA PRO A 12 -2.49 -22.46 -12.85
C PRO A 12 -1.02 -22.91 -12.79
N ASN A 13 -0.13 -22.11 -13.40
CA ASN A 13 1.31 -22.28 -13.34
C ASN A 13 1.95 -20.92 -13.01
N PRO A 14 2.01 -20.54 -11.72
CA PRO A 14 2.41 -19.21 -11.31
C PRO A 14 3.91 -19.00 -11.56
N ARG A 15 4.26 -17.92 -12.26
CA ARG A 15 5.66 -17.57 -12.59
C ARG A 15 6.00 -16.19 -12.07
N TRP A 16 7.24 -16.04 -11.64
CA TRP A 16 7.82 -14.74 -11.31
C TRP A 16 8.09 -13.94 -12.57
N VAL A 17 7.60 -12.70 -12.60
CA VAL A 17 7.99 -11.66 -13.53
C VAL A 17 8.95 -10.75 -12.79
N MET A 18 10.19 -10.69 -13.25
CA MET A 18 11.26 -9.91 -12.63
C MET A 18 11.42 -8.56 -13.33
N GLU A 19 11.59 -7.51 -12.54
CA GLU A 19 11.93 -6.17 -12.98
C GLU A 19 13.15 -5.67 -12.18
N THR A 20 13.92 -4.76 -12.76
CA THR A 20 15.04 -4.10 -12.08
C THR A 20 14.54 -2.82 -11.40
N MET A 21 14.82 -2.68 -10.10
CA MET A 21 14.56 -1.46 -9.36
C MET A 21 15.58 -0.38 -9.74
N PRO A 22 15.20 0.91 -9.74
CA PRO A 22 16.14 1.99 -10.00
C PRO A 22 17.15 2.21 -8.86
N LEU A 23 16.89 1.65 -7.67
CA LEU A 23 17.74 1.75 -6.49
C LEU A 23 17.86 0.38 -5.84
N ALA A 24 19.09 -0.10 -5.69
CA ALA A 24 19.37 -1.33 -4.95
C ALA A 24 18.97 -1.20 -3.47
N ARG A 25 18.41 -2.25 -2.85
CA ARG A 25 17.90 -2.15 -1.47
C ARG A 25 17.92 -3.47 -0.69
N VAL A 26 18.98 -3.70 0.06
CA VAL A 26 18.98 -4.70 1.13
C VAL A 26 18.19 -4.19 2.34
N ARG A 27 17.35 -5.06 2.93
CA ARG A 27 16.54 -4.75 4.12
C ARG A 27 15.55 -3.59 3.93
N GLY A 28 15.03 -3.44 2.72
CA GLY A 28 13.89 -2.58 2.46
C GLY A 28 12.59 -3.11 3.06
N ASP A 29 11.73 -2.20 3.51
CA ASP A 29 10.35 -2.49 3.87
C ASP A 29 9.43 -2.26 2.67
N MET A 30 8.38 -3.06 2.56
CA MET A 30 7.35 -2.93 1.52
C MET A 30 5.96 -2.91 2.14
N VAL A 31 5.12 -1.94 1.75
CA VAL A 31 3.70 -1.91 2.16
C VAL A 31 2.76 -1.70 0.99
N LEU A 32 1.64 -2.41 1.00
CA LEU A 32 0.50 -2.17 0.14
C LEU A 32 -0.20 -0.88 0.55
N LEU A 33 -0.32 0.05 -0.40
CA LEU A 33 -1.08 1.28 -0.23
C LEU A 33 -2.55 1.04 -0.60
N PRO A 34 -3.50 1.83 -0.06
CA PRO A 34 -4.93 1.60 -0.33
C PRO A 34 -5.34 1.77 -1.79
N ASN A 35 -4.49 2.36 -2.65
CA ASN A 35 -4.72 2.50 -4.09
C ASN A 35 -4.21 1.31 -4.91
N GLY A 36 -3.62 0.30 -4.26
CA GLY A 36 -2.99 -0.84 -4.94
C GLY A 36 -1.57 -0.61 -5.39
N ASN A 37 -0.99 0.58 -5.17
CA ASN A 37 0.44 0.77 -5.32
C ASN A 37 1.18 0.17 -4.11
N ILE A 38 2.50 0.07 -4.23
CA ILE A 38 3.36 -0.46 -3.19
C ILE A 38 4.43 0.58 -2.88
N LEU A 39 4.59 0.93 -1.60
CA LEU A 39 5.70 1.74 -1.15
C LEU A 39 6.86 0.83 -0.78
N ILE A 40 8.05 1.11 -1.31
CA ILE A 40 9.32 0.47 -0.98
C ILE A 40 10.20 1.53 -0.30
N ILE A 41 10.60 1.32 0.94
CA ILE A 41 11.31 2.30 1.78
C ILE A 41 12.33 1.61 2.69
N ASN A 42 13.16 2.38 3.40
CA ASN A 42 14.17 1.90 4.37
C ASN A 42 15.28 1.00 3.76
N GLY A 43 16.28 0.66 4.54
CA GLY A 43 17.38 -0.20 4.11
C GLY A 43 18.52 0.54 3.42
N ALA A 44 19.43 -0.27 2.86
CA ALA A 44 20.73 0.16 2.37
C ALA A 44 20.97 -0.39 0.96
N SER A 45 21.81 0.25 0.15
CA SER A 45 22.06 -0.22 -1.23
C SER A 45 23.07 -1.36 -1.28
N SER A 46 23.83 -1.56 -0.20
CA SER A 46 24.89 -2.56 -0.12
C SER A 46 25.05 -3.10 1.30
N GLY A 47 25.74 -4.24 1.43
CA GLY A 47 25.91 -4.94 2.70
C GLY A 47 24.82 -5.96 2.97
N THR A 48 24.59 -6.29 4.24
CA THR A 48 23.66 -7.35 4.66
C THR A 48 22.82 -6.92 5.87
N ALA A 49 21.86 -7.78 6.22
CA ALA A 49 21.29 -7.80 7.55
C ALA A 49 22.36 -7.99 8.63
N GLY A 50 22.07 -7.54 9.85
CA GLY A 50 22.95 -7.69 11.01
C GLY A 50 23.66 -6.40 11.40
N TRP A 51 24.42 -6.49 12.48
CA TRP A 51 25.02 -5.34 13.15
C TRP A 51 26.12 -4.72 12.31
N ASP A 52 26.02 -3.42 12.04
CA ASP A 52 27.10 -2.64 11.43
C ASP A 52 27.55 -3.12 10.03
N LEU A 53 26.73 -3.91 9.32
CA LEU A 53 27.06 -4.47 7.99
C LEU A 53 26.37 -3.75 6.83
N GLY A 54 25.29 -3.00 7.07
CA GLY A 54 24.63 -2.21 6.04
C GLY A 54 25.47 -0.99 5.64
N ARG A 55 25.57 -0.68 4.34
CA ARG A 55 26.31 0.48 3.82
C ARG A 55 25.48 1.23 2.79
N ASN A 56 25.72 2.54 2.68
CA ASN A 56 25.07 3.43 1.72
C ASN A 56 23.53 3.45 1.89
N PRO A 57 23.01 4.18 2.90
CA PRO A 57 21.58 4.20 3.21
C PRO A 57 20.76 4.70 2.02
N VAL A 58 19.60 4.07 1.76
CA VAL A 58 18.74 4.44 0.65
C VAL A 58 17.62 5.35 1.15
N LEU A 59 17.89 6.65 1.08
CA LEU A 59 17.02 7.71 1.60
C LEU A 59 15.79 8.01 0.73
N THR A 60 15.81 7.58 -0.54
CA THR A 60 14.74 7.82 -1.52
C THR A 60 13.75 6.66 -1.48
N PRO A 61 12.47 6.88 -1.12
CA PRO A 61 11.42 5.87 -1.25
C PRO A 61 11.05 5.66 -2.72
N LEU A 62 10.55 4.48 -3.04
CA LEU A 62 10.00 4.15 -4.37
C LEU A 62 8.52 3.81 -4.26
N ILE A 63 7.71 4.35 -5.15
CA ILE A 63 6.35 3.86 -5.40
C ILE A 63 6.41 2.89 -6.59
N TYR A 64 5.97 1.66 -6.37
CA TYR A 64 5.75 0.67 -7.42
C TYR A 64 4.27 0.67 -7.81
N ARG A 65 3.99 1.00 -9.08
CA ARG A 65 2.66 1.08 -9.69
C ARG A 65 2.41 -0.17 -10.55
N PRO A 66 1.82 -1.25 -10.00
CA PRO A 66 1.74 -2.55 -10.66
C PRO A 66 0.91 -2.55 -11.95
N ASN A 67 0.05 -1.55 -12.14
CA ASN A 67 -0.83 -1.43 -13.29
C ASN A 67 -0.20 -0.66 -14.46
N ASN A 68 0.95 0.00 -14.24
CA ASN A 68 1.68 0.65 -15.32
C ASN A 68 2.37 -0.39 -16.23
N PRO A 69 2.71 -0.02 -17.48
CA PRO A 69 3.62 -0.81 -18.31
C PRO A 69 4.92 -1.11 -17.59
N ILE A 70 5.50 -2.29 -17.86
CA ILE A 70 6.83 -2.67 -17.37
C ILE A 70 7.84 -1.59 -17.79
N GLY A 71 8.76 -1.24 -16.90
CA GLY A 71 9.72 -0.14 -17.08
C GLY A 71 9.20 1.24 -16.66
N LEU A 72 7.88 1.41 -16.46
CA LEU A 72 7.27 2.65 -15.95
C LEU A 72 6.56 2.46 -14.59
N ARG A 73 6.95 1.40 -13.87
CA ARG A 73 6.31 1.03 -12.60
C ARG A 73 6.96 1.66 -11.38
N PHE A 74 8.26 1.96 -11.41
CA PHE A 74 8.95 2.55 -10.28
C PHE A 74 9.00 4.07 -10.42
N GLU A 75 8.66 4.75 -9.33
CA GLU A 75 8.68 6.20 -9.24
C GLU A 75 9.40 6.62 -7.97
N ALA A 76 10.52 7.33 -8.11
CA ALA A 76 11.25 7.90 -6.99
C ALA A 76 10.43 9.01 -6.31
N GLN A 77 10.43 9.00 -4.98
CA GLN A 77 9.73 9.98 -4.16
C GLN A 77 10.72 10.93 -3.48
N ASN A 78 10.23 11.95 -2.79
CA ASN A 78 11.09 12.85 -2.02
C ASN A 78 11.88 12.07 -0.96
N LEU A 79 13.16 12.38 -0.85
CA LEU A 79 14.07 11.73 0.09
C LEU A 79 13.80 12.12 1.55
N SER A 80 14.11 11.22 2.47
CA SER A 80 14.23 11.51 3.91
C SER A 80 15.68 11.89 4.25
N SER A 81 15.89 12.63 5.34
CA SER A 81 17.22 12.90 5.88
C SER A 81 17.67 11.85 6.91
N ILE A 82 16.82 10.90 7.29
CA ILE A 82 17.09 9.92 8.35
C ILE A 82 17.42 8.55 7.73
N PRO A 83 18.64 8.01 7.93
CA PRO A 83 18.98 6.65 7.54
C PRO A 83 18.16 5.62 8.33
N ARG A 84 17.18 4.98 7.70
CA ARG A 84 16.38 3.89 8.30
C ARG A 84 17.03 2.55 7.94
N MET A 85 17.96 2.10 8.77
CA MET A 85 18.80 0.92 8.55
C MET A 85 18.19 -0.36 9.17
N TYR A 86 19.00 -1.38 9.43
CA TYR A 86 18.57 -2.60 10.13
C TYR A 86 17.81 -2.27 11.43
N HIS A 87 16.70 -2.98 11.69
CA HIS A 87 15.70 -2.66 12.71
C HIS A 87 14.88 -1.37 12.49
N SER A 88 14.85 -0.81 11.27
CA SER A 88 13.75 0.06 10.87
C SER A 88 12.45 -0.74 10.78
N THR A 89 11.34 -0.04 10.90
CA THR A 89 10.01 -0.59 10.63
C THR A 89 9.10 0.49 10.07
N MET A 90 7.97 0.04 9.54
CA MET A 90 6.94 0.92 9.03
C MET A 90 5.55 0.28 9.12
N ILE A 91 4.52 1.12 9.19
CA ILE A 91 3.12 0.69 9.21
C ILE A 91 2.21 1.70 8.52
N LEU A 92 1.20 1.20 7.80
CA LEU A 92 0.12 2.01 7.23
C LEU A 92 -0.84 2.47 8.33
N LEU A 93 -1.06 3.78 8.42
CA LEU A 93 -2.01 4.40 9.36
C LEU A 93 -3.43 4.45 8.78
N ARG A 94 -4.41 4.62 9.68
CA ARG A 94 -5.84 4.78 9.33
C ARG A 94 -6.18 6.06 8.59
N ASP A 95 -5.25 7.00 8.46
CA ASP A 95 -5.38 8.22 7.65
C ASP A 95 -4.61 8.13 6.30
N GLY A 96 -4.03 6.96 6.02
CA GLY A 96 -3.43 6.63 4.72
C GLY A 96 -1.97 7.02 4.64
N ARG A 97 -1.43 7.68 5.68
CA ARG A 97 -0.01 7.94 5.82
C ARG A 97 0.72 6.67 6.25
N ILE A 98 2.03 6.70 6.11
CA ILE A 98 2.91 5.63 6.52
C ILE A 98 3.77 6.15 7.65
N LEU A 99 3.68 5.51 8.81
CA LEU A 99 4.54 5.79 9.95
C LEU A 99 5.82 4.99 9.80
N VAL A 100 6.97 5.65 9.89
CA VAL A 100 8.30 5.06 9.76
C VAL A 100 9.08 5.31 11.06
N SER A 101 9.72 4.28 11.60
CA SER A 101 10.41 4.32 12.90
C SER A 101 11.66 3.42 12.93
N GLY A 102 12.43 3.49 14.00
CA GLY A 102 13.76 2.87 14.13
C GLY A 102 14.85 3.72 13.46
N SER A 103 16.04 3.27 13.18
CA SER A 103 16.62 1.94 13.27
C SER A 103 17.55 1.78 14.46
N ASN A 104 17.88 0.54 14.79
CA ASN A 104 19.01 0.22 15.64
C ASN A 104 19.89 -0.83 14.92
N PRO A 105 20.88 -0.39 14.12
CA PRO A 105 21.75 -1.30 13.39
C PRO A 105 22.88 -1.87 14.25
N HIS A 106 22.79 -1.79 15.58
CA HIS A 106 23.83 -2.18 16.53
C HIS A 106 23.31 -3.21 17.54
N ALA A 107 24.23 -3.95 18.16
CA ALA A 107 23.90 -4.89 19.24
C ALA A 107 23.32 -4.20 20.49
N TYR A 108 23.76 -2.96 20.75
CA TYR A 108 23.30 -2.11 21.86
C TYR A 108 22.85 -0.75 21.33
N TYR A 109 22.15 0.05 22.13
CA TYR A 109 21.85 1.42 21.72
C TYR A 109 23.13 2.25 21.70
N ASN A 110 23.48 2.74 20.51
CA ASN A 110 24.63 3.60 20.32
C ASN A 110 24.22 4.84 19.54
N PHE A 111 24.48 6.01 20.12
CA PHE A 111 24.03 7.29 19.59
C PHE A 111 25.19 8.12 19.00
N THR A 112 26.44 7.74 19.23
CA THR A 112 27.63 8.55 18.88
C THR A 112 28.80 7.67 18.45
N GLY A 113 29.66 8.17 17.56
CA GLY A 113 30.86 7.45 17.15
C GLY A 113 30.59 6.20 16.29
N VAL A 114 29.45 6.18 15.60
CA VAL A 114 29.01 5.10 14.70
C VAL A 114 28.45 5.69 13.42
N ASP A 115 28.51 4.91 12.33
CA ASP A 115 28.04 5.34 11.00
C ASP A 115 26.55 5.71 10.99
N PHE A 116 25.72 4.94 11.71
CA PHE A 116 24.26 5.06 11.72
C PHE A 116 23.70 4.98 13.14
N PRO A 117 23.67 6.10 13.88
CA PRO A 117 23.17 6.13 15.26
C PRO A 117 21.79 5.50 15.43
N THR A 118 21.55 4.90 16.60
CA THR A 118 20.22 4.44 17.01
C THR A 118 19.22 5.59 16.90
N ALA A 119 18.20 5.41 16.07
CA ALA A 119 17.14 6.39 15.86
C ALA A 119 15.87 5.98 16.61
N LEU A 120 15.52 6.78 17.61
CA LEU A 120 14.27 6.67 18.37
C LEU A 120 13.17 7.59 17.82
N THR A 121 13.47 8.31 16.73
CA THR A 121 12.56 9.26 16.10
C THR A 121 11.58 8.55 15.19
N MET A 122 10.47 9.23 14.89
CA MET A 122 9.45 8.76 13.96
C MET A 122 9.24 9.82 12.89
N GLU A 123 8.99 9.40 11.65
CA GLU A 123 8.57 10.27 10.57
C GLU A 123 7.34 9.69 9.87
N THR A 124 6.60 10.53 9.15
CA THR A 124 5.48 10.07 8.34
C THR A 124 5.73 10.33 6.87
N PHE A 125 5.63 9.29 6.05
CA PHE A 125 5.54 9.42 4.61
C PHE A 125 4.07 9.66 4.22
N SER A 126 3.84 10.71 3.42
CA SER A 126 2.51 11.08 2.91
C SER A 126 2.45 10.84 1.40
N PRO A 127 1.76 9.79 0.93
CA PRO A 127 1.65 9.50 -0.50
C PRO A 127 0.92 10.58 -1.30
N ASP A 128 1.07 10.53 -2.63
CA ASP A 128 0.47 11.45 -3.61
C ASP A 128 -1.06 11.59 -3.47
N TYR A 129 -1.75 10.50 -3.14
CA TYR A 129 -3.19 10.50 -2.90
C TYR A 129 -3.62 11.28 -1.65
N LEU A 130 -2.69 11.79 -0.85
CA LEU A 130 -2.95 12.70 0.28
C LEU A 130 -2.50 14.15 0.01
N ASP A 131 -2.13 14.51 -1.22
CA ASP A 131 -1.74 15.88 -1.55
C ASP A 131 -2.85 16.88 -1.14
N ARG A 132 -2.45 17.99 -0.51
CA ARG A 132 -3.37 19.02 -0.01
C ARG A 132 -4.29 19.58 -1.11
N ARG A 133 -3.85 19.54 -2.36
CA ARG A 133 -4.65 19.95 -3.54
C ARG A 133 -5.85 19.02 -3.78
N LEU A 134 -5.81 17.79 -3.29
CA LEU A 134 -6.86 16.78 -3.44
C LEU A 134 -7.85 16.76 -2.26
N VAL A 135 -7.58 17.49 -1.17
CA VAL A 135 -8.41 17.49 0.05
C VAL A 135 -9.91 17.70 -0.22
N ARG A 136 -10.26 18.57 -1.19
CA ARG A 136 -11.68 18.82 -1.53
C ARG A 136 -12.38 17.61 -2.13
N VAL A 137 -11.66 16.80 -2.90
CA VAL A 137 -12.19 15.60 -3.54
C VAL A 137 -12.01 14.35 -2.68
N HIS A 138 -11.41 14.44 -1.49
CA HIS A 138 -11.27 13.27 -0.62
C HIS A 138 -12.65 12.76 -0.18
N PRO A 139 -12.98 11.48 -0.48
CA PRO A 139 -14.22 10.89 -0.01
C PRO A 139 -14.21 10.76 1.52
N VAL A 140 -15.27 11.28 2.16
CA VAL A 140 -15.54 11.08 3.58
C VAL A 140 -16.68 10.09 3.72
N ILE A 141 -16.40 8.92 4.29
CA ILE A 141 -17.42 7.90 4.55
C ILE A 141 -18.41 8.45 5.59
N VAL A 142 -19.70 8.44 5.22
CA VAL A 142 -20.80 8.81 6.11
C VAL A 142 -21.43 7.56 6.74
N SER A 143 -21.54 6.48 5.95
CA SER A 143 -22.02 5.18 6.43
C SER A 143 -21.39 4.04 5.63
N PRO A 144 -21.14 2.86 6.22
CA PRO A 144 -21.43 2.50 7.61
C PRO A 144 -20.50 3.22 8.61
N ALA A 145 -20.89 3.22 9.88
CA ALA A 145 -20.07 3.79 10.97
C ALA A 145 -18.76 3.01 11.15
N SER A 146 -17.81 3.61 11.87
CA SER A 146 -16.59 2.91 12.29
C SER A 146 -16.93 1.64 13.08
N HIS A 147 -16.09 0.61 12.97
CA HIS A 147 -16.29 -0.69 13.64
C HIS A 147 -17.50 -1.50 13.16
N TYR A 148 -18.05 -1.17 11.99
CA TYR A 148 -19.09 -1.97 11.35
C TYR A 148 -18.60 -3.39 11.05
N GLN A 149 -19.35 -4.39 11.51
CA GLN A 149 -19.05 -5.79 11.26
C GLN A 149 -19.59 -6.20 9.90
N ILE A 150 -18.74 -6.84 9.10
CA ILE A 150 -19.02 -7.19 7.72
C ILE A 150 -18.95 -8.71 7.60
N GLY A 151 -20.06 -9.34 7.17
CA GLY A 151 -20.10 -10.76 6.83
C GLY A 151 -19.55 -11.03 5.42
N TYR A 152 -19.29 -12.30 5.11
CA TYR A 152 -18.82 -12.73 3.79
C TYR A 152 -19.94 -12.77 2.75
N GLY A 153 -19.62 -12.47 1.49
CA GLY A 153 -20.54 -12.55 0.35
C GLY A 153 -21.75 -11.61 0.43
N GLN A 154 -21.71 -10.60 1.30
CA GLN A 154 -22.79 -9.65 1.51
C GLN A 154 -22.64 -8.44 0.60
N GLN A 155 -23.76 -7.82 0.23
CA GLN A 155 -23.72 -6.51 -0.40
C GLN A 155 -23.51 -5.43 0.67
N LEU A 156 -22.41 -4.70 0.55
CA LEU A 156 -22.09 -3.55 1.36
C LEU A 156 -22.45 -2.27 0.61
N VAL A 157 -23.30 -1.45 1.25
CA VAL A 157 -23.69 -0.13 0.75
C VAL A 157 -22.92 0.92 1.54
N ILE A 158 -22.14 1.72 0.84
CA ILE A 158 -21.34 2.79 1.45
C ILE A 158 -21.84 4.13 0.92
N ASN A 159 -22.20 5.02 1.83
CA ASN A 159 -22.51 6.40 1.50
C ASN A 159 -21.32 7.26 1.89
N PHE A 160 -20.90 8.15 0.99
CA PHE A 160 -19.78 9.05 1.23
C PHE A 160 -20.08 10.44 0.66
N LYS A 161 -19.34 11.42 1.17
CA LYS A 161 -19.35 12.80 0.68
C LYS A 161 -18.04 13.11 -0.02
N ALA A 162 -18.10 13.77 -1.16
CA ALA A 162 -16.92 14.32 -1.85
C ALA A 162 -17.31 15.66 -2.48
N GLN A 163 -16.47 16.68 -2.33
CA GLN A 163 -16.72 17.98 -2.94
C GLN A 163 -16.08 18.06 -4.32
N GLY A 164 -16.77 18.68 -5.28
CA GLY A 164 -16.28 18.82 -6.64
C GLY A 164 -16.68 17.65 -7.56
N ARG A 165 -16.14 17.68 -8.78
CA ARG A 165 -16.53 16.76 -9.84
C ARG A 165 -15.72 15.47 -9.74
N ILE A 166 -16.35 14.43 -9.20
CA ILE A 166 -15.72 13.12 -9.09
C ILE A 166 -15.89 12.30 -10.37
N ASN A 167 -14.82 11.60 -10.78
CA ASN A 167 -14.95 10.62 -11.86
C ASN A 167 -15.39 9.27 -11.28
N ARG A 168 -16.71 9.04 -11.30
CA ARG A 168 -17.36 7.84 -10.78
C ARG A 168 -16.77 6.52 -11.30
N GLY A 169 -16.29 6.49 -12.56
CA GLY A 169 -15.70 5.28 -13.15
C GLY A 169 -14.30 4.94 -12.63
N LEU A 170 -13.67 5.83 -11.87
CA LEU A 170 -12.34 5.64 -11.29
C LEU A 170 -12.36 5.34 -9.79
N ILE A 171 -13.55 5.27 -9.19
CA ILE A 171 -13.69 5.02 -7.76
C ILE A 171 -13.46 3.54 -7.50
N THR A 172 -12.49 3.28 -6.63
CA THR A 172 -12.15 1.94 -6.18
C THR A 172 -12.38 1.87 -4.68
N VAL A 173 -13.02 0.78 -4.24
CA VAL A 173 -13.23 0.47 -2.83
C VAL A 173 -12.27 -0.64 -2.46
N THR A 174 -11.45 -0.40 -1.45
CA THR A 174 -10.48 -1.39 -0.99
C THR A 174 -10.61 -1.65 0.50
N ILE A 175 -10.28 -2.87 0.90
CA ILE A 175 -10.07 -3.22 2.30
C ILE A 175 -8.61 -3.64 2.49
N VAL A 176 -7.97 -3.08 3.51
CA VAL A 176 -6.57 -3.32 3.84
C VAL A 176 -6.49 -4.04 5.18
N ALA A 177 -5.76 -5.15 5.26
CA ALA A 177 -5.26 -5.63 6.54
C ALA A 177 -3.83 -5.09 6.72
N PRO A 178 -3.58 -4.25 7.74
CA PRO A 178 -2.24 -3.74 8.00
C PRO A 178 -1.30 -4.87 8.47
N PRO A 179 -0.01 -4.80 8.14
CA PRO A 179 0.96 -5.79 8.61
C PRO A 179 1.36 -5.60 10.06
N PHE A 180 1.87 -6.68 10.66
CA PHE A 180 2.89 -6.59 11.69
C PHE A 180 4.26 -6.62 10.99
N THR A 181 5.07 -5.57 11.19
CA THR A 181 6.35 -5.42 10.47
C THR A 181 7.52 -5.44 11.43
N THR A 182 8.47 -6.35 11.18
CA THR A 182 9.78 -6.35 11.83
C THR A 182 10.81 -6.94 10.89
N HIS A 183 12.06 -6.50 10.99
CA HIS A 183 13.16 -7.09 10.22
C HIS A 183 12.92 -7.12 8.69
N SER A 184 12.33 -6.07 8.12
CA SER A 184 11.99 -6.02 6.69
C SER A 184 10.95 -7.06 6.26
N PHE A 185 10.20 -7.61 7.22
CA PHE A 185 9.20 -8.63 7.01
C PHE A 185 7.85 -8.15 7.51
N SER A 186 6.93 -7.92 6.58
CA SER A 186 5.57 -7.44 6.84
C SER A 186 4.58 -8.60 6.75
N MET A 187 4.27 -9.18 7.91
CA MET A 187 3.39 -10.34 8.05
C MET A 187 1.94 -9.93 7.86
N ASN A 188 1.14 -10.80 7.22
CA ASN A 188 -0.32 -10.68 7.10
C ASN A 188 -0.86 -9.45 6.36
N GLN A 189 -0.03 -8.63 5.69
CA GLN A 189 -0.57 -7.56 4.84
C GLN A 189 -1.36 -8.14 3.67
N ARG A 190 -2.52 -7.55 3.41
CA ARG A 190 -3.35 -7.85 2.24
C ARG A 190 -4.16 -6.63 1.87
N LEU A 191 -4.35 -6.45 0.56
CA LEU A 191 -5.25 -5.48 -0.02
C LEU A 191 -6.24 -6.23 -0.88
N LEU A 192 -7.53 -6.06 -0.61
CA LEU A 192 -8.59 -6.59 -1.46
C LEU A 192 -9.33 -5.43 -2.10
N VAL A 193 -9.48 -5.51 -3.42
CA VAL A 193 -10.33 -4.59 -4.18
C VAL A 193 -11.73 -5.18 -4.20
N LEU A 194 -12.70 -4.46 -3.63
CA LEU A 194 -14.09 -4.89 -3.61
C LEU A 194 -14.76 -4.52 -4.94
N THR A 195 -15.51 -5.46 -5.49
CA THR A 195 -16.20 -5.34 -6.78
C THR A 195 -17.71 -5.36 -6.58
N ASN A 196 -18.49 -5.02 -7.60
CA ASN A 196 -19.94 -5.21 -7.57
C ASN A 196 -20.33 -6.70 -7.72
N SER A 197 -21.63 -7.01 -7.72
CA SER A 197 -22.14 -8.39 -7.87
C SER A 197 -21.80 -9.05 -9.20
N THR A 198 -21.39 -8.29 -10.22
CA THR A 198 -20.96 -8.82 -11.53
C THR A 198 -19.43 -8.94 -11.64
N GLY A 199 -18.68 -8.68 -10.56
CA GLY A 199 -17.23 -8.77 -10.52
C GLY A 199 -16.51 -7.62 -11.26
N ILE A 200 -17.22 -6.51 -11.51
CA ILE A 200 -16.71 -5.30 -12.16
C ILE A 200 -16.45 -4.22 -11.10
N SER A 201 -15.74 -3.15 -11.47
CA SER A 201 -15.56 -1.94 -10.65
C SER A 201 -16.88 -1.47 -10.02
N ALA A 202 -16.77 -0.94 -8.81
CA ALA A 202 -17.91 -0.56 -7.99
C ALA A 202 -18.85 0.42 -8.71
N SER A 203 -20.16 0.22 -8.56
CA SER A 203 -21.17 1.10 -9.14
C SER A 203 -21.40 2.29 -8.21
N VAL A 204 -21.11 3.50 -8.69
CA VAL A 204 -21.27 4.75 -7.92
C VAL A 204 -22.45 5.57 -8.44
N THR A 205 -23.41 5.82 -7.56
CA THR A 205 -24.62 6.60 -7.82
C THR A 205 -24.52 7.95 -7.08
N SER A 206 -24.89 9.05 -7.76
CA SER A 206 -25.03 10.34 -7.09
C SER A 206 -26.39 10.39 -6.39
N LEU A 207 -26.39 10.81 -5.13
CA LEU A 207 -27.60 11.04 -4.33
C LEU A 207 -28.02 12.53 -4.31
N GLY A 208 -27.35 13.37 -5.09
CA GLY A 208 -27.56 14.82 -5.11
C GLY A 208 -26.56 15.58 -4.23
N GLY A 209 -26.22 16.80 -4.68
CA GLY A 209 -25.19 17.62 -4.05
C GLY A 209 -23.83 16.94 -4.05
N SER A 210 -23.20 16.86 -2.87
CA SER A 210 -21.91 16.20 -2.63
C SER A 210 -22.05 14.77 -2.12
N ASN A 211 -23.25 14.18 -2.14
CA ASN A 211 -23.53 12.85 -1.58
C ASN A 211 -23.51 11.79 -2.67
N TYR A 212 -22.82 10.69 -2.39
CA TYR A 212 -22.67 9.56 -3.29
C TYR A 212 -22.89 8.25 -2.55
N GLN A 213 -23.34 7.24 -3.29
CA GLN A 213 -23.48 5.88 -2.83
C GLN A 213 -22.69 4.94 -3.72
N VAL A 214 -22.04 3.97 -3.11
CA VAL A 214 -21.34 2.90 -3.81
C VAL A 214 -21.74 1.55 -3.23
N ARG A 215 -22.00 0.60 -4.12
CA ARG A 215 -22.38 -0.77 -3.76
C ARG A 215 -21.29 -1.73 -4.19
N VAL A 216 -20.81 -2.51 -3.23
CA VAL A 216 -19.78 -3.53 -3.44
C VAL A 216 -20.17 -4.83 -2.74
N MET A 217 -19.57 -5.93 -3.16
CA MET A 217 -19.65 -7.22 -2.49
C MET A 217 -18.46 -7.36 -1.56
N THR A 218 -18.73 -7.85 -0.37
CA THR A 218 -17.70 -8.21 0.60
C THR A 218 -17.04 -9.52 0.14
N PRO A 219 -15.83 -9.84 0.64
CA PRO A 219 -15.14 -11.07 0.25
C PRO A 219 -16.06 -12.30 0.38
N GLY A 220 -16.04 -13.21 -0.60
CA GLY A 220 -16.95 -14.37 -0.62
C GLY A 220 -16.59 -15.45 0.41
N SER A 221 -15.33 -15.50 0.86
CA SER A 221 -14.85 -16.50 1.81
C SER A 221 -13.77 -15.95 2.74
N ASN A 222 -13.46 -16.74 3.77
CA ASN A 222 -12.38 -16.48 4.71
C ASN A 222 -10.97 -16.75 4.12
N THR A 223 -10.86 -17.29 2.92
CA THR A 223 -9.56 -17.61 2.29
C THR A 223 -8.75 -16.35 2.01
N LEU A 224 -9.40 -15.33 1.44
CA LEU A 224 -8.77 -14.04 1.13
C LEU A 224 -8.88 -13.05 2.30
N ALA A 225 -9.91 -13.19 3.13
CA ALA A 225 -10.14 -12.35 4.29
C ALA A 225 -10.45 -13.18 5.55
N PRO A 226 -9.46 -13.83 6.18
CA PRO A 226 -9.63 -14.55 7.44
C PRO A 226 -10.33 -13.72 8.54
N PRO A 227 -11.11 -14.34 9.43
CA PRO A 227 -11.81 -13.65 10.52
C PRO A 227 -10.84 -13.13 11.59
N GLY A 228 -11.28 -12.13 12.37
CA GLY A 228 -10.53 -11.59 13.52
C GLY A 228 -9.61 -10.40 13.21
N TYR A 229 -9.51 -9.97 11.95
CA TYR A 229 -8.69 -8.83 11.56
C TYR A 229 -9.52 -7.54 11.46
N THR A 230 -8.98 -6.43 11.98
CA THR A 230 -9.51 -5.10 11.66
C THR A 230 -9.06 -4.75 10.24
N PHE A 231 -9.94 -4.90 9.27
CA PHE A 231 -9.73 -4.33 7.95
C PHE A 231 -10.01 -2.83 7.99
N TYR A 232 -9.14 -2.03 7.40
CA TYR A 232 -9.43 -0.62 7.13
C TYR A 232 -10.11 -0.52 5.77
N LEU A 233 -11.30 0.10 5.72
CA LEU A 233 -12.03 0.38 4.49
C LEU A 233 -11.56 1.72 3.93
N TRP A 234 -11.10 1.72 2.69
CA TRP A 234 -10.54 2.88 2.01
C TRP A 234 -11.23 3.17 0.68
N PHE A 235 -11.37 4.46 0.39
CA PHE A 235 -11.82 4.98 -0.90
C PHE A 235 -10.72 5.81 -1.50
N ILE A 236 -10.37 5.54 -2.77
CA ILE A 236 -9.46 6.42 -3.50
C ILE A 236 -10.11 6.93 -4.77
N GLU A 237 -10.00 8.24 -4.93
CA GLU A 237 -10.39 8.99 -6.10
C GLU A 237 -9.15 9.36 -6.93
N LYS A 238 -9.17 8.90 -8.20
CA LYS A 238 -8.35 9.25 -9.37
C LYS A 238 -6.87 8.82 -9.42
N PHE A 239 -6.59 7.94 -10.40
CA PHE A 239 -5.36 8.01 -11.19
C PHE A 239 -5.62 8.94 -12.40
N LEU A 240 -4.87 10.04 -12.51
CA LEU A 240 -4.66 10.72 -13.79
C LEU A 240 -3.67 9.90 -14.63
N VAL A 241 -4.05 8.69 -15.04
CA VAL A 241 -3.31 7.95 -16.08
C VAL A 241 -4.35 7.17 -16.90
N LYS A 242 -4.28 7.31 -18.23
CA LYS A 242 -5.12 6.62 -19.22
C LYS A 242 -5.39 5.16 -18.83
N ALA A 243 -6.66 4.80 -18.68
CA ALA A 243 -7.07 3.40 -18.58
C ALA A 243 -6.84 2.72 -19.94
N PHE A 244 -5.95 1.73 -19.98
CA PHE A 244 -5.94 0.72 -21.03
C PHE A 244 -6.54 -0.58 -20.50
N GLY A 245 -7.57 -1.06 -21.21
CA GLY A 245 -7.98 -2.46 -21.21
C GLY A 245 -8.95 -2.89 -20.11
N SER A 246 -10.23 -3.00 -20.47
CA SER A 246 -11.18 -3.87 -19.79
C SER A 246 -10.67 -5.31 -19.81
N ARG A 247 -10.41 -5.95 -18.65
CA ARG A 247 -10.13 -7.41 -18.62
C ARG A 247 -10.68 -8.11 -17.38
N SER A 248 -11.75 -8.87 -17.62
CA SER A 248 -12.16 -10.16 -17.01
C SER A 248 -11.97 -10.34 -15.49
N SER A 249 -13.11 -10.50 -14.83
CA SER A 249 -13.45 -10.64 -13.41
C SER A 249 -13.09 -11.98 -12.76
N ARG A 250 -11.98 -12.63 -13.13
CA ARG A 250 -11.42 -13.69 -12.28
C ARG A 250 -10.61 -13.04 -11.15
N GLU A 251 -10.77 -13.54 -9.93
CA GLU A 251 -9.96 -13.14 -8.78
C GLU A 251 -8.46 -13.32 -9.11
N LYS A 252 -7.73 -12.20 -9.11
CA LYS A 252 -6.31 -12.16 -9.47
C LYS A 252 -5.50 -11.81 -8.22
N GLY A 253 -4.94 -12.83 -7.58
CA GLY A 253 -4.02 -12.64 -6.46
C GLY A 253 -2.61 -12.36 -6.95
N PHE A 254 -1.94 -11.37 -6.36
CA PHE A 254 -0.55 -11.05 -6.67
C PHE A 254 0.29 -10.94 -5.41
N ASN A 255 1.51 -11.48 -5.47
CA ASN A 255 2.54 -11.28 -4.45
C ASN A 255 3.75 -10.56 -5.06
N TYR A 256 4.47 -9.84 -4.22
CA TYR A 256 5.61 -9.01 -4.61
C TYR A 256 6.76 -9.23 -3.64
N ILE A 257 7.99 -9.33 -4.16
CA ILE A 257 9.23 -9.44 -3.37
C ILE A 257 10.28 -8.59 -4.07
N CYS A 258 10.84 -7.59 -3.38
CA CYS A 258 11.84 -6.71 -3.97
C CYS A 258 13.04 -6.56 -3.02
N ASN A 259 14.24 -6.76 -3.57
CA ASN A 259 15.53 -6.72 -2.89
C ASN A 259 16.52 -5.94 -3.73
#